data_AF-A0A4Y7U5H1-F1
#
_entry.id   AF-A0A4Y7U5H1-F1
#
_cell.length_a   1.000
_cell.length_b   1.000
_cell.length_c   1.000
_cell.angle_alpha   90.00
_cell.angle_beta   90.00
_cell.angle_gamma   90.00
#
_symmetry.space_group_name_H-M   'P 1'
#
loop_
_entity.id
_entity.type
_entity.pdbx_description
1 polymer ?
#
loop_
_entity_poly.entity_id
_entity_poly.type
_entity_poly.pdbx_seq_one_letter_code
_entity_poly.pdbx_strand_id
1 'polypeptide(L)'
;MDKYTEKKRRNQVFQKFIERHVGENQMTLVRECNTFLSFVTDKSLEKQKLYKANSCKNRFCPVCAWRKARKDALGLSLMMQHVKKD
;
A
#
# COMPACT_ATOMS: atom_id res chain seq x y z
N MET A 1 -14.83 10.92 10.21
CA MET A 1 -13.62 10.53 9.42
C MET A 1 -12.90 9.36 10.10
N ASP A 2 -13.66 8.42 10.67
CA ASP A 2 -13.17 7.57 11.76
C ASP A 2 -12.62 6.21 11.32
N LYS A 3 -12.67 5.92 10.02
CA LYS A 3 -12.34 4.60 9.48
C LYS A 3 -10.93 4.50 8.87
N TYR A 4 -10.08 5.53 9.03
CA TYR A 4 -8.72 5.47 8.52
C TYR A 4 -7.83 4.58 9.39
N THR A 5 -7.22 3.60 8.73
CA THR A 5 -6.12 2.81 9.30
C THR A 5 -4.98 3.74 9.71
N GLU A 6 -4.22 3.32 10.72
CA GLU A 6 -3.05 4.05 11.20
C GLU A 6 -2.10 4.48 10.07
N LYS A 7 -1.88 3.60 9.08
CA LYS A 7 -1.03 3.87 7.92
C LYS A 7 -1.56 5.03 7.06
N LYS A 8 -2.89 5.11 6.88
CA LYS A 8 -3.52 6.22 6.17
C LYS A 8 -3.48 7.51 7.00
N ARG A 9 -3.62 7.45 8.33
CA ARG A 9 -3.43 8.62 9.21
C ARG A 9 -2.02 9.19 9.08
N ARG A 10 -0.99 8.34 9.07
CA ARG A 10 0.41 8.76 8.82
C ARG A 10 0.61 9.36 7.42
N ASN A 11 -0.11 8.87 6.40
CA ASN A 11 -0.10 9.49 5.07
C ASN A 11 -0.67 10.93 5.07
N GLN A 12 -1.64 11.26 5.93
CA GLN A 12 -2.14 12.64 6.05
C GLN A 12 -1.08 13.59 6.60
N VAL A 13 -0.25 13.12 7.54
CA VAL A 13 0.88 13.91 8.05
C VAL A 13 1.97 14.04 6.98
N PHE A 14 2.27 12.94 6.28
CA PHE A 14 3.25 12.91 5.18
C PHE A 14 2.95 13.93 4.07
N GLN A 15 1.66 14.16 3.76
CA GLN A 15 1.25 15.16 2.78
C GLN A 15 1.84 16.54 3.07
N LYS A 16 1.85 16.98 4.34
CA LYS A 16 2.38 18.29 4.74
C LYS A 16 3.89 18.41 4.53
N PHE A 17 4.63 17.31 4.65
CA PHE A 17 6.08 17.31 4.49
C PHE A 17 6.49 17.25 3.03
N ILE A 18 5.78 16.47 2.21
CA ILE A 18 6.17 16.23 0.82
C ILE A 18 5.72 17.33 -0.14
N GLU A 19 4.71 18.13 0.23
CA GLU A 19 4.08 19.14 -0.63
C GLU A 19 5.07 20.10 -1.30
N ARG A 20 6.14 20.50 -0.59
CA ARG A 20 7.19 21.40 -1.14
C ARG A 20 8.19 20.70 -2.07
N HIS A 21 8.15 19.37 -2.13
CA HIS A 21 9.14 18.54 -2.83
C HIS A 21 8.55 17.75 -4.01
N VAL A 22 7.25 17.91 -4.29
CA VAL A 22 6.58 17.25 -5.42
C VAL A 22 5.70 18.24 -6.17
N GLY A 23 5.57 18.05 -7.48
CA GLY A 23 4.62 18.83 -8.28
C GLY A 23 3.16 18.47 -7.99
N GLU A 24 2.23 19.32 -8.41
CA GLU A 24 0.79 19.19 -8.14
C GLU A 24 0.23 17.84 -8.57
N ASN A 25 0.61 17.33 -9.75
CA ASN A 25 0.18 16.03 -10.25
C ASN A 25 0.51 14.88 -9.29
N GLN A 26 1.73 14.88 -8.75
CA GLN A 26 2.14 13.88 -7.75
C GLN A 26 1.44 14.12 -6.42
N MET A 27 1.22 15.38 -6.05
CA MET A 27 0.51 15.70 -4.80
C MET A 27 -0.93 15.19 -4.81
N THR A 28 -1.64 15.30 -5.93
CA THR A 28 -2.99 14.72 -6.11
C THR A 28 -2.96 13.21 -5.87
N LEU A 29 -2.00 12.49 -6.46
CA LEU A 29 -1.83 11.06 -6.23
C LEU A 29 -1.56 10.74 -4.76
N VAL A 30 -0.74 11.55 -4.07
CA VAL A 30 -0.44 11.36 -2.63
C VAL A 30 -1.68 11.54 -1.76
N ARG A 31 -2.51 12.56 -2.04
CA ARG A 31 -3.77 12.83 -1.33
C ARG A 31 -4.76 11.66 -1.52
N GLU A 32 -4.91 11.20 -2.75
CA GLU A 32 -5.81 10.11 -3.12
C GLU A 32 -5.24 8.72 -2.82
N CYS A 33 -4.00 8.61 -2.37
CA CYS A 33 -3.35 7.31 -2.18
C CYS A 33 -4.18 6.40 -1.25
N ASN A 34 -4.56 5.22 -1.76
CA ASN A 34 -5.29 4.19 -1.03
C ASN A 34 -6.73 4.58 -0.61
N THR A 35 -7.36 5.52 -1.31
CA THR A 35 -8.79 5.78 -1.16
C THR A 35 -9.66 4.74 -1.89
N PHE A 36 -9.10 4.06 -2.90
CA PHE A 36 -9.77 2.99 -3.64
C PHE A 36 -9.05 1.65 -3.47
N LEU A 37 -9.84 0.61 -3.16
CA LEU A 37 -9.41 -0.78 -3.08
C LEU A 37 -10.44 -1.65 -3.80
N SER A 38 -9.96 -2.51 -4.70
CA SER A 38 -10.76 -3.50 -5.41
C SER A 38 -10.26 -4.89 -5.06
N PHE A 39 -11.18 -5.74 -4.62
CA PHE A 39 -10.92 -7.11 -4.20
C PHE A 39 -11.54 -8.07 -5.22
N VAL A 40 -10.83 -9.16 -5.49
CA VAL A 40 -11.37 -10.33 -6.17
C VAL A 40 -11.70 -11.35 -5.09
N THR A 41 -12.83 -12.02 -5.26
CA THR A 41 -13.38 -12.94 -4.27
C THR A 41 -13.80 -14.24 -4.93
N ASP A 42 -13.90 -15.31 -4.14
CA ASP A 42 -14.45 -16.58 -4.56
C ASP A 42 -15.98 -16.52 -4.69
N LYS A 43 -16.58 -17.54 -5.31
CA LYS A 43 -18.05 -17.61 -5.49
C LYS A 43 -18.80 -17.58 -4.16
N SER A 44 -18.19 -18.10 -3.10
CA SER A 44 -18.74 -18.14 -1.73
C SER A 44 -18.55 -16.84 -0.95
N LEU A 45 -17.78 -15.87 -1.46
CA LEU A 45 -17.46 -14.60 -0.80
C LEU A 45 -16.68 -14.73 0.52
N GLU A 46 -16.09 -15.90 0.80
CA GLU A 46 -15.37 -16.17 2.05
C GLU A 46 -13.93 -15.65 1.98
N LYS A 47 -13.31 -15.75 0.81
CA LYS A 47 -11.92 -15.34 0.60
C LYS A 47 -11.89 -14.15 -0.33
N GLN A 48 -11.15 -13.14 0.10
CA GLN A 48 -10.90 -11.96 -0.71
C GLN A 48 -9.41 -11.68 -0.84
N LYS A 49 -8.98 -11.40 -2.06
CA LYS A 49 -7.63 -10.97 -2.37
C LYS A 49 -7.68 -9.57 -2.96
N LEU A 50 -6.84 -8.70 -2.44
CA LEU A 50 -6.70 -7.36 -3.00
C LEU A 50 -6.11 -7.44 -4.41
N TYR A 51 -6.88 -6.98 -5.40
CA TYR A 51 -6.53 -7.02 -6.82
C TYR A 51 -5.96 -5.68 -7.29
N LYS A 52 -6.68 -4.58 -7.07
CA LYS A 52 -6.29 -3.24 -7.51
C LYS A 52 -6.41 -2.21 -6.40
N ALA A 53 -5.53 -1.23 -6.41
CA ALA A 53 -5.56 -0.08 -5.50
C ALA A 53 -4.92 1.14 -6.16
N ASN A 54 -5.34 2.34 -5.79
CA ASN A 54 -4.71 3.58 -6.24
C ASN A 54 -3.51 3.95 -5.34
N SER A 55 -2.33 3.44 -5.65
CA SER A 55 -1.09 3.81 -4.94
C SER A 55 -0.43 5.03 -5.57
N CYS A 56 0.05 5.99 -4.77
CA CYS A 56 0.83 7.12 -5.27
C CYS A 56 2.27 6.77 -5.71
N LYS A 57 2.75 5.56 -5.37
CA LYS A 57 4.11 5.06 -5.73
C LYS A 57 5.29 5.88 -5.19
N ASN A 58 5.05 6.92 -4.40
CA ASN A 58 6.12 7.65 -3.72
C ASN A 58 6.79 6.77 -2.65
N ARG A 59 8.13 6.70 -2.67
CA ARG A 59 8.94 5.87 -1.76
C ARG A 59 8.71 6.18 -0.28
N PHE A 60 8.44 7.45 0.04
CA PHE A 60 8.25 7.92 1.41
C PHE A 60 6.80 7.85 1.88
N CYS A 61 5.85 7.51 1.00
CA CYS A 61 4.46 7.35 1.40
C CYS A 61 4.32 6.15 2.35
N PRO A 62 3.84 6.34 3.60
CA PRO A 62 3.76 5.27 4.60
C PRO A 62 2.92 4.07 4.14
N VAL A 63 1.86 4.32 3.36
CA VAL A 63 1.00 3.25 2.83
C VAL A 63 1.71 2.46 1.74
N CYS A 64 2.40 3.14 0.82
CA CYS A 64 3.11 2.47 -0.27
C CYS A 64 4.32 1.69 0.23
N ALA A 65 5.10 2.28 1.15
CA ALA A 65 6.24 1.64 1.80
C ALA A 65 5.81 0.37 2.54
N TRP A 66 4.75 0.44 3.34
CA TRP A 66 4.21 -0.73 4.05
C TRP A 66 3.77 -1.85 3.10
N ARG A 67 3.05 -1.50 2.02
CA ARG A 67 2.61 -2.50 1.02
C ARG A 67 3.80 -3.18 0.33
N LYS A 68 4.85 -2.40 0.00
CA LYS A 68 6.07 -2.93 -0.60
C LYS A 68 6.78 -3.88 0.36
N ALA A 69 7.02 -3.45 1.60
CA ALA A 69 7.67 -4.27 2.62
C ALA A 69 6.94 -5.61 2.84
N ARG A 70 5.60 -5.62 2.84
CA ARG A 70 4.82 -6.85 2.98
C ARG A 70 4.99 -7.81 1.78
N LYS A 71 5.06 -7.28 0.55
CA LYS A 71 5.30 -8.10 -0.65
C LYS A 71 6.72 -8.67 -0.64
N ASP A 72 7.69 -7.84 -0.31
CA ASP A 72 9.10 -8.23 -0.27
C ASP A 72 9.32 -9.31 0.81
N ALA A 73 8.75 -9.14 2.00
CA ALA A 73 8.80 -10.13 3.07
C ALA A 73 8.17 -11.48 2.68
N LEU A 74 7.05 -11.48 1.92
CA LEU A 74 6.45 -12.71 1.40
C LEU A 74 7.37 -13.41 0.40
N GLY A 75 7.95 -12.65 -0.54
CA GLY A 75 8.90 -13.20 -1.51
C GLY A 75 10.12 -13.82 -0.83
N LEU A 76 10.71 -13.11 0.14
CA LEU A 76 11.82 -13.61 0.95
C LEU A 76 11.44 -14.90 1.71
N SER A 77 10.27 -14.93 2.36
CA SER A 77 9.79 -16.12 3.08
C SER A 77 9.68 -17.35 2.17
N LEU A 78 9.13 -17.18 0.97
CA LEU A 78 9.02 -18.27 -0.01
C LEU A 78 10.38 -18.77 -0.50
N MET A 79 11.31 -17.86 -0.78
CA MET A 79 12.67 -18.21 -1.18
C MET A 79 13.39 -18.98 -0.05
N MET A 80 13.29 -18.53 1.20
CA MET A 80 13.87 -19.21 2.35
C MET A 80 13.28 -20.61 2.57
N GLN A 81 11.97 -20.78 2.35
CA GLN A 81 11.32 -22.10 2.44
C GLN A 81 11.80 -23.05 1.35
N HIS A 82 12.09 -22.54 0.15
CA HIS A 82 12.59 -23.34 -0.95
C HIS A 82 14.02 -23.81 -0.68
N VAL A 83 14.91 -22.90 -0.28
CA VAL A 83 16.31 -23.21 0.07
C VAL A 83 16.42 -24.24 1.20
N LYS A 84 15.48 -24.29 2.14
CA LYS A 84 15.47 -25.27 3.25
C LYS A 84 15.06 -26.69 2.83
N LYS A 85 14.45 -26.87 1.65
CA LYS A 85 13.97 -28.17 1.18
C LYS A 85 15.03 -28.94 0.39
N ASP A 86 16.07 -28.24 -0.08
CA ASP A 86 17.27 -28.80 -0.69
C ASP A 86 18.31 -29.11 0.39
#